data_AF-A0A7J3EN75-F1
#
_entry.id   AF-A0A7J3EN75-F1
#
_cell.length_a   1.000
_cell.length_b   1.000
_cell.length_c   1.000
_cell.angle_alpha   90.00
_cell.angle_beta   90.00
_cell.angle_gamma   90.00
#
_symmetry.space_group_name_H-M   'P 1'
#
loop_
_entity.id
_entity.type
_entity.pdbx_description
1 polymer ?
#
loop_
_entity_poly.entity_id
_entity_poly.type
_entity_poly.pdbx_seq_one_letter_code
_entity_poly.pdbx_strand_id
1 'polypeptide(L)'
;MCASLSSLEKKMLDKAEELLSSCRDFCGEKPFAELPTLKENLFYKGCEYCIIRTFLDSIEAPTYSLLTLNGKYLEYVVLDNYVAEVGEEFIQFIRLDEVVEYVRDLVEFNIIDDDSAKELISWLSIFLN
;
A
#
# COMPACT_ATOMS: atom_id res chain seq x y z
N MET A 1 -0.72 -14.24 15.86
CA MET A 1 -0.75 -12.85 16.37
C MET A 1 -1.16 -11.98 15.20
N CYS A 2 -2.39 -11.47 15.18
CA CYS A 2 -2.87 -10.65 14.06
C CYS A 2 -2.14 -9.31 14.11
N ALA A 3 -1.33 -8.99 13.09
CA ALA A 3 -0.80 -7.64 12.96
C ALA A 3 -1.91 -6.74 12.41
N SER A 4 -2.28 -5.74 13.19
CA SER A 4 -3.14 -4.62 12.78
C SER A 4 -2.27 -3.56 12.11
N LEU A 5 -2.89 -2.58 11.43
CA LEU A 5 -2.19 -1.38 10.95
C LEU A 5 -1.37 -0.69 12.07
N SER A 6 -1.80 -0.80 13.34
CA SER A 6 -1.01 -0.30 14.48
C SER A 6 0.34 -0.99 14.68
N SER A 7 0.48 -2.25 14.27
CA SER A 7 1.78 -2.92 14.26
C SER A 7 2.69 -2.36 13.18
N LEU A 8 2.12 -1.95 12.03
CA LEU A 8 2.86 -1.27 10.97
C LEU A 8 3.27 0.14 11.41
N GLU A 9 2.37 0.88 12.06
CA GLU A 9 2.66 2.19 12.65
C GLU A 9 3.82 2.13 13.66
N LYS A 10 3.87 1.08 14.50
CA LYS A 10 5.01 0.87 15.42
C LYS A 10 6.32 0.67 14.68
N LYS A 11 6.32 -0.15 13.61
CA LYS A 11 7.51 -0.35 12.76
C LYS A 11 7.94 0.95 12.06
N MET A 12 6.97 1.76 11.63
CA MET A 12 7.25 3.09 11.08
C MET A 12 7.84 4.03 12.14
N LEU A 13 7.34 3.98 13.37
CA LEU A 13 7.85 4.78 14.49
C LEU A 13 9.32 4.47 14.82
N ASP A 14 9.72 3.20 14.77
CA ASP A 14 11.10 2.78 14.97
C ASP A 14 12.06 3.36 13.90
N LYS A 15 11.52 3.77 12.76
CA LYS A 15 12.23 4.37 11.62
C LYS A 15 11.88 5.84 11.39
N ALA A 16 11.21 6.50 12.32
CA ALA A 16 10.59 7.81 12.09
C ALA A 16 11.59 8.86 11.56
N GLU A 17 12.76 8.98 12.18
CA GLU A 17 13.78 9.97 11.78
C GLU A 17 14.26 9.74 10.34
N GLU A 18 14.50 8.48 9.97
CA GLU A 18 14.90 8.07 8.62
C GLU A 18 13.82 8.44 7.61
N LEU A 19 12.57 8.02 7.85
CA LEU A 19 11.44 8.25 6.95
C LEU A 19 11.16 9.74 6.74
N LEU A 20 11.13 10.51 7.83
CA LEU A 20 10.89 11.95 7.78
C LEU A 20 12.05 12.65 7.04
N SER A 21 13.29 12.28 7.31
CA SER A 21 14.45 12.88 6.63
C SER A 21 14.43 12.65 5.11
N SER A 22 14.07 11.44 4.66
CA SER A 22 14.00 11.06 3.25
C SER A 22 12.91 11.80 2.48
N CYS A 23 11.82 12.19 3.16
CA CYS A 23 10.68 12.87 2.54
C CYS A 23 10.73 14.40 2.67
N ARG A 24 11.82 14.98 3.20
CA ARG A 24 11.92 16.43 3.46
C ARG A 24 11.66 17.31 2.26
N ASP A 25 12.35 17.03 1.17
CA ASP A 25 12.26 17.85 -0.03
C ASP A 25 10.88 17.73 -0.70
N PHE A 26 10.20 16.61 -0.48
CA PHE A 26 8.85 16.36 -0.97
C PHE A 26 7.76 17.01 -0.09
N CYS A 27 7.91 16.95 1.23
CA CYS A 27 6.92 17.43 2.20
C CYS A 27 7.01 18.95 2.50
N GLY A 28 8.15 19.58 2.20
CA GLY A 28 8.42 21.00 2.50
C GLY A 28 8.69 21.27 3.98
N GLU A 29 8.79 22.56 4.36
CA GLU A 29 9.11 23.01 5.73
C GLU A 29 7.96 22.86 6.75
N LYS A 30 6.88 22.15 6.41
CA LYS A 30 5.85 21.87 7.42
C LYS A 30 6.52 21.11 8.57
N PRO A 31 6.27 21.49 9.83
CA PRO A 31 6.91 20.84 10.95
C PRO A 31 6.60 19.34 10.86
N PHE A 32 7.69 18.57 10.79
CA PHE A 32 7.78 17.11 10.76
C PHE A 32 7.22 16.46 12.03
N ALA A 33 6.05 16.87 12.45
CA ALA A 33 5.62 16.56 13.79
C ALA A 33 5.26 15.08 13.91
N GLU A 34 4.63 14.48 12.91
CA GLU A 34 3.96 13.19 13.12
C GLU A 34 3.95 12.31 11.87
N LEU A 35 4.22 11.01 12.08
CA LEU A 35 3.96 9.96 11.09
C LEU A 35 2.45 9.83 10.84
N PRO A 36 2.02 9.44 9.63
CA PRO A 36 0.60 9.26 9.34
C PRO A 36 -0.01 8.15 10.19
N THR A 37 -1.21 8.38 10.71
CA THR A 37 -2.04 7.33 11.30
C THR A 37 -2.66 6.50 10.18
N LEU A 38 -2.41 5.20 10.21
CA LEU A 38 -2.84 4.25 9.19
C LEU A 38 -4.28 3.80 9.42
N LYS A 39 -5.07 3.85 8.36
CA LYS A 39 -6.49 3.53 8.30
C LYS A 39 -6.79 2.78 7.00
N GLU A 40 -7.71 1.85 7.11
CA GLU A 40 -8.23 1.06 6.00
C GLU A 40 -8.99 1.97 5.03
N ASN A 41 -8.88 1.69 3.73
CA ASN A 41 -9.64 2.36 2.68
C ASN A 41 -9.49 3.89 2.66
N LEU A 42 -8.40 4.42 3.21
CA LEU A 42 -8.00 5.81 3.09
C LEU A 42 -6.91 5.94 2.02
N PHE A 43 -7.08 6.91 1.11
CA PHE A 43 -6.07 7.24 0.11
C PHE A 43 -5.06 8.22 0.69
N TYR A 44 -3.87 7.72 1.00
CA TYR A 44 -2.71 8.52 1.38
C TYR A 44 -2.08 9.14 0.15
N LYS A 45 -1.86 10.46 0.18
CA LYS A 45 -1.32 11.24 -0.95
C LYS A 45 -0.29 12.24 -0.43
N GLY A 46 0.49 12.83 -1.33
CA GLY A 46 1.44 13.86 -0.97
C GLY A 46 2.47 13.37 0.07
N CYS A 47 2.64 14.12 1.16
CA CYS A 47 3.67 13.79 2.15
C CYS A 47 3.46 12.41 2.79
N GLU A 48 2.21 12.04 3.08
CA GLU A 48 1.88 10.74 3.65
C GLU A 48 2.24 9.61 2.68
N TYR A 49 1.95 9.80 1.39
CA TYR A 49 2.38 8.88 0.34
C TYR A 49 3.89 8.68 0.36
N CYS A 50 4.69 9.75 0.40
CA CYS A 50 6.15 9.63 0.43
C CYS A 50 6.62 8.82 1.64
N ILE A 51 6.12 9.14 2.83
CA ILE A 51 6.52 8.49 4.09
C ILE A 51 6.18 6.99 4.04
N ILE A 52 4.95 6.66 3.65
CA ILE A 52 4.49 5.28 3.60
C ILE A 52 5.22 4.52 2.49
N ARG A 53 5.40 5.10 1.31
CA ARG A 53 6.15 4.50 0.20
C ARG A 53 7.58 4.17 0.62
N THR A 54 8.29 5.14 1.21
CA THR A 54 9.66 4.97 1.69
C THR A 54 9.74 3.86 2.74
N PHE A 55 8.74 3.77 3.62
CA PHE A 55 8.67 2.69 4.59
C PHE A 55 8.45 1.32 3.94
N LEU A 56 7.51 1.22 2.99
CA LEU A 56 7.23 -0.02 2.25
C LEU A 56 8.47 -0.48 1.46
N ASP A 57 9.20 0.44 0.82
CA ASP A 57 10.44 0.15 0.11
C ASP A 57 11.58 -0.29 1.06
N SER A 58 11.50 0.06 2.35
CA SER A 58 12.49 -0.31 3.37
C SER A 58 12.26 -1.68 4.01
N ILE A 59 11.09 -2.30 3.78
CA ILE A 59 10.74 -3.61 4.31
C ILE A 59 10.80 -4.68 3.21
N GLU A 60 11.32 -5.86 3.54
CA GLU A 60 11.30 -7.01 2.63
C GLU A 60 9.90 -7.66 2.67
N ALA A 61 8.95 -7.08 1.94
CA ALA A 61 7.60 -7.58 1.79
C ALA A 61 7.37 -8.17 0.38
N PRO A 62 6.57 -9.23 0.21
CA PRO A 62 6.18 -9.72 -1.11
C PRO A 62 5.43 -8.64 -1.90
N THR A 63 5.83 -8.42 -3.15
CA THR A 63 5.19 -7.45 -4.03
C THR A 63 4.73 -8.08 -5.34
N TYR A 64 3.67 -7.50 -5.92
CA TYR A 64 3.16 -7.84 -7.24
C TYR A 64 2.81 -6.55 -7.97
N SER A 65 3.24 -6.41 -9.22
CA SER A 65 2.94 -5.22 -10.02
C SER A 65 2.20 -5.60 -11.29
N LEU A 66 1.25 -4.76 -11.68
CA LEU A 66 0.51 -4.90 -12.94
C LEU A 66 0.33 -3.56 -13.64
N LEU A 67 0.03 -3.63 -14.93
CA LEU A 67 -0.34 -2.48 -15.74
C LEU A 67 -1.87 -2.44 -15.86
N THR A 68 -2.47 -1.31 -15.51
CA THR A 68 -3.91 -1.09 -15.67
C THR A 68 -4.28 -0.86 -17.14
N LEU A 69 -5.57 -0.95 -17.46
CA LEU A 69 -6.09 -0.70 -18.80
C LEU A 69 -5.86 0.73 -19.28
N ASN A 70 -5.68 1.69 -18.36
CA ASN A 70 -5.34 3.08 -18.69
C ASN A 70 -3.81 3.34 -18.77
N GLY A 71 -2.99 2.29 -18.71
CA GLY A 71 -1.53 2.37 -18.88
C GLY A 71 -0.78 2.86 -17.64
N LYS A 72 -1.41 2.87 -16.47
CA LYS A 72 -0.77 3.20 -15.19
C LYS A 72 -0.32 1.94 -14.47
N TYR A 73 0.66 2.08 -13.58
CA TYR A 73 1.10 0.96 -12.74
C TYR A 73 0.35 0.93 -11.41
N LEU A 74 0.00 -0.28 -10.99
CA LEU A 74 -0.40 -0.59 -9.62
C LEU A 74 0.56 -1.63 -9.06
N GLU A 75 1.01 -1.41 -7.84
CA GLU A 75 1.80 -2.33 -7.05
C GLU A 75 1.04 -2.74 -5.80
N TYR A 76 1.05 -4.03 -5.50
CA TYR A 76 0.42 -4.63 -4.31
C TYR A 76 1.52 -5.17 -3.42
N VAL A 77 1.58 -4.68 -2.17
CA VAL A 77 2.55 -5.09 -1.15
C VAL A 77 1.81 -5.84 -0.05
N VAL A 78 2.16 -7.10 0.20
CA VAL A 78 1.49 -7.93 1.22
C VAL A 78 2.08 -7.64 2.60
N LEU A 79 1.21 -7.30 3.54
CA LEU A 79 1.53 -6.84 4.89
C LEU A 79 0.72 -7.62 5.93
N ASP A 80 1.20 -8.76 6.42
CA ASP A 80 0.48 -9.60 7.40
C ASP A 80 -1.01 -9.78 7.04
N ASN A 81 -1.94 -9.02 7.64
CA ASN A 81 -3.39 -9.07 7.38
C ASN A 81 -3.91 -8.04 6.37
N TYR A 82 -3.03 -7.29 5.72
CA TYR A 82 -3.36 -6.21 4.81
C TYR A 82 -2.59 -6.34 3.50
N VAL A 83 -3.08 -5.68 2.46
CA VAL A 83 -2.35 -5.39 1.24
C VAL A 83 -2.32 -3.89 1.07
N ALA A 84 -1.13 -3.32 0.90
CA ALA A 84 -1.01 -1.94 0.45
C ALA A 84 -1.10 -1.94 -1.08
N GLU A 85 -2.12 -1.27 -1.62
CA GLU A 85 -2.15 -0.91 -3.03
C GLU A 85 -1.44 0.43 -3.20
N VAL A 86 -0.46 0.45 -4.09
CA VAL A 86 0.41 1.59 -4.37
C VAL A 86 0.24 1.97 -5.83
N GLY A 87 -0.42 3.10 -6.06
CA GLY A 87 -0.45 3.76 -7.36
C GLY A 87 0.63 4.85 -7.47
N GLU A 88 0.69 5.51 -8.62
CA GLU A 88 1.69 6.55 -8.90
C GLU A 88 1.71 7.71 -7.88
N GLU A 89 0.54 8.05 -7.33
CA GLU A 89 0.36 9.21 -6.44
C GLU A 89 -0.50 8.89 -5.21
N PHE A 90 -0.77 7.60 -4.95
CA PHE A 90 -1.58 7.20 -3.80
C PHE A 90 -1.14 5.86 -3.22
N ILE A 91 -1.38 5.69 -1.92
CA ILE A 91 -1.34 4.40 -1.25
C ILE A 91 -2.66 4.20 -0.52
N GLN A 92 -3.21 2.99 -0.53
CA GLN A 92 -4.30 2.61 0.37
C GLN A 92 -4.05 1.21 0.95
N PHE A 93 -4.65 0.94 2.10
CA PHE A 93 -4.57 -0.36 2.76
C PHE A 93 -5.91 -1.06 2.70
N ILE A 94 -5.89 -2.27 2.17
CA ILE A 94 -7.05 -3.15 1.99
C ILE A 94 -6.83 -4.37 2.88
N ARG A 95 -7.86 -4.85 3.57
CA ARG A 95 -7.72 -6.08 4.35
C ARG A 95 -7.53 -7.27 3.42
N LEU A 96 -6.67 -8.19 3.83
CA LEU A 96 -6.34 -9.34 3.00
C LEU A 96 -7.58 -10.21 2.73
N ASP A 97 -8.48 -10.38 3.71
CA ASP A 97 -9.74 -11.13 3.56
C ASP A 97 -10.78 -10.45 2.64
N GLU A 98 -10.64 -9.14 2.38
CA GLU A 98 -11.51 -8.37 1.49
C GLU A 98 -10.89 -8.14 0.09
N VAL A 99 -9.60 -8.46 -0.08
CA VAL A 99 -8.86 -8.10 -1.30
C VAL A 99 -9.41 -8.76 -2.56
N VAL A 100 -9.97 -9.97 -2.45
CA VAL A 100 -10.52 -10.70 -3.60
C VAL A 100 -11.78 -10.01 -4.13
N GLU A 101 -12.64 -9.50 -3.24
CA GLU A 101 -13.81 -8.73 -3.64
C GLU A 101 -13.37 -7.39 -4.25
N TYR A 102 -12.41 -6.71 -3.63
CA TYR A 102 -11.83 -5.49 -4.18
C TYR A 102 -11.26 -5.66 -5.60
N VAL A 103 -10.53 -6.74 -5.87
CA VAL A 103 -9.97 -7.01 -7.20
C VAL A 103 -11.09 -7.27 -8.24
N ARG A 104 -12.22 -7.85 -7.83
CA ARG A 104 -13.38 -8.00 -8.72
C ARG A 104 -14.00 -6.64 -9.06
N ASP A 105 -14.12 -5.75 -8.07
CA ASP A 105 -14.60 -4.38 -8.31
C ASP A 105 -13.70 -3.64 -9.32
N LEU A 106 -12.37 -3.84 -9.27
CA LEU A 106 -11.45 -3.26 -10.25
C LEU A 106 -11.74 -3.71 -11.69
N VAL A 107 -12.14 -4.97 -11.88
CA VAL A 107 -12.58 -5.48 -13.19
C VAL A 107 -13.90 -4.84 -13.60
N GLU A 108 -14.88 -4.78 -12.69
CA GLU A 108 -16.19 -4.17 -12.96
C GLU A 108 -16.08 -2.69 -13.34
N PHE A 109 -15.15 -1.96 -12.73
CA PHE A 109 -14.86 -0.56 -13.04
C PHE A 109 -13.90 -0.36 -14.23
N ASN A 110 -13.54 -1.42 -14.96
CA ASN A 110 -12.61 -1.39 -16.10
C ASN A 110 -11.24 -0.77 -15.75
N ILE A 111 -10.74 -1.02 -14.54
CA ILE A 111 -9.39 -0.61 -14.12
C ILE A 111 -8.35 -1.62 -14.62
N ILE A 112 -8.67 -2.91 -14.50
CA ILE A 112 -7.84 -4.04 -14.96
C ILE A 112 -8.69 -5.02 -15.78
N ASP A 113 -8.06 -5.85 -16.61
CA ASP A 113 -8.74 -6.95 -17.30
C ASP A 113 -8.88 -8.22 -16.44
N ASP A 114 -9.72 -9.14 -16.91
CA ASP A 114 -9.99 -10.42 -16.25
C ASP A 114 -8.73 -11.29 -16.07
N ASP A 115 -7.76 -11.23 -16.98
CA ASP A 115 -6.58 -12.08 -16.92
C ASP A 115 -5.61 -11.56 -15.85
N SER A 116 -5.38 -10.25 -15.82
CA SER A 116 -4.64 -9.56 -14.76
C SER A 116 -5.26 -9.80 -13.39
N ALA A 117 -6.60 -9.76 -13.30
CA ALA A 117 -7.32 -10.04 -12.06
C ALA A 117 -7.15 -11.49 -11.59
N LYS A 118 -7.21 -12.48 -12.50
CA LYS A 118 -6.97 -13.89 -12.16
C LYS A 118 -5.54 -14.11 -11.65
N GLU A 119 -4.55 -13.50 -12.29
CA GLU A 119 -3.15 -13.61 -11.87
C GLU A 119 -2.94 -13.01 -10.48
N LEU A 120 -3.48 -11.80 -10.24
CA LEU A 120 -3.39 -11.13 -8.95
C LEU A 120 -4.09 -11.94 -7.84
N ILE A 121 -5.32 -12.42 -8.07
CA ILE A 121 -6.04 -13.27 -7.10
C ILE A 121 -5.27 -14.57 -6.84
N SER A 122 -4.74 -15.21 -7.89
CA SER A 122 -3.95 -16.43 -7.74
C SER A 122 -2.71 -16.18 -6.88
N TRP A 123 -2.01 -15.06 -7.08
CA TRP A 123 -0.87 -14.68 -6.27
C TRP A 123 -1.27 -14.38 -4.82
N LEU A 124 -2.33 -13.60 -4.60
CA LEU A 124 -2.84 -13.24 -3.27
C LEU A 124 -3.33 -14.46 -2.48
N SER A 125 -3.85 -15.49 -3.17
CA SER A 125 -4.34 -16.71 -2.53
C SER A 125 -3.28 -17.48 -1.72
N ILE A 126 -2.00 -17.26 -2.00
CA ILE A 126 -0.88 -17.85 -1.25
C ILE A 126 -0.84 -17.33 0.20
N PHE A 127 -1.42 -16.15 0.45
CA PHE A 127 -1.37 -15.45 1.73
C PHE A 127 -2.68 -15.54 2.53
N LEU A 128 -3.78 -15.99 1.93
CA LEU A 128 -5.14 -16.08 2.51
C LEU A 128 -5.36 -17.24 3.51
N ASN A 129 -4.32 -17.69 4.22
CA ASN A 129 -4.40 -18.88 5.10
C ASN A 129 -5.41 -18.75 6.25
#